data_AF-A0A249T0Q1-F1
#
_entry.id   AF-A0A249T0Q1-F1
#
_cell.length_a   1.000
_cell.length_b   1.000
_cell.length_c   1.000
_cell.angle_alpha   90.00
_cell.angle_beta   90.00
_cell.angle_gamma   90.00
#
_symmetry.space_group_name_H-M   'P 1'
#
loop_
_entity.id
_entity.type
_entity.pdbx_description
1 polymer ?
#
loop_
_entity_poly.entity_id
_entity_poly.type
_entity_poly.pdbx_seq_one_letter_code
_entity_poly.pdbx_strand_id
1 'polypeptide(L)'
;MKKHHVLLLGSFITLLFSQCSKQGDLDGLTPDGRKAKTEGMGCNCTESGRKITGTQAEALAKAFAPLLKFDQASPDYPTSVMDVWNATSPASIVCGGKLVLTDRTAPRSMNFPTYYEVQSNPNDPNKVFIDYWWVYKRQENCFADQGGHDYDLEHTVIQVNKATQQAISVTYFQHAGWYTKKANAVMDNNRVAIFVGKIAHGSYHNRNTISFPGYSCSYWGDYRNPNGDKDYVQTTNNLVQMSCSIDQFNFDGNWGDPGKGPLFRDRAYWNYKTCRGTDGLFGQDGCSASDYDQNALIGNL
;
A
#
# COMPACT_ATOMS: atom_id res chain seq x y z
N MET A 1 1.73 82.58 30.13
CA MET A 1 2.74 81.97 31.02
C MET A 1 3.22 80.66 30.40
N LYS A 2 4.54 80.46 30.42
CA LYS A 2 5.34 79.25 30.14
C LYS A 2 5.30 78.62 28.74
N LYS A 3 6.41 78.84 28.05
CA LYS A 3 6.97 78.16 26.87
C LYS A 3 7.22 76.67 27.17
N HIS A 4 7.09 75.81 26.17
CA HIS A 4 8.06 74.72 25.94
C HIS A 4 8.27 74.50 24.44
N HIS A 5 9.53 74.66 24.04
CA HIS A 5 10.09 74.25 22.77
C HIS A 5 10.40 72.75 22.83
N VAL A 6 10.12 72.00 21.77
CA VAL A 6 10.84 70.76 21.46
C VAL A 6 11.19 70.80 19.97
N LEU A 7 12.47 71.04 19.71
CA LEU A 7 13.15 70.67 18.46
C LEU A 7 13.25 69.14 18.43
N LEU A 8 13.03 68.53 17.28
CA LEU A 8 13.59 67.21 16.99
C LEU A 8 14.22 67.23 15.60
N LEU A 9 15.54 67.06 15.62
CA LEU A 9 16.46 66.96 14.51
C LEU A 9 16.10 65.80 13.59
N GLY A 10 16.26 66.02 12.28
CA GLY A 10 16.38 64.95 11.31
C GLY A 10 17.72 64.21 11.43
N SER A 11 17.69 62.95 11.01
CA SER A 11 18.87 62.22 10.52
C SER A 11 18.38 61.17 9.52
N PHE A 12 18.64 61.45 8.24
CA PHE A 12 18.90 60.43 7.23
C PHE A 12 20.06 59.56 7.72
N ILE A 13 20.03 58.25 7.43
CA ILE A 13 21.14 57.51 6.79
C ILE A 13 20.86 55.99 6.74
N THR A 14 21.01 55.49 5.51
CA THR A 14 21.31 54.11 5.05
C THR A 14 20.29 52.97 5.23
N LEU A 15 19.52 52.78 4.16
CA LEU A 15 19.15 51.48 3.61
C LEU A 15 20.42 50.68 3.29
N LEU A 16 20.67 49.59 4.02
CA LEU A 16 21.60 48.55 3.60
C LEU A 16 20.82 47.52 2.78
N PHE A 17 21.04 47.57 1.47
CA PHE A 17 20.75 46.50 0.54
C PHE A 17 21.59 45.28 0.92
N SER A 18 20.97 44.20 1.37
CA SER A 18 21.55 42.87 1.21
C SER A 18 20.99 42.30 -0.08
N GLN A 19 21.76 42.46 -1.16
CA GLN A 19 21.67 41.58 -2.32
C GLN A 19 22.40 40.29 -1.96
N CYS A 20 21.69 39.16 -1.99
CA CYS A 20 22.30 37.86 -2.31
C CYS A 20 21.35 37.06 -3.21
N SER A 21 21.73 37.06 -4.49
CA SER A 21 21.58 35.99 -5.50
C SER A 21 20.33 35.11 -5.52
N LYS A 22 19.59 35.22 -6.62
CA LYS A 22 18.91 34.10 -7.27
C LYS A 22 19.92 32.97 -7.60
N GLN A 23 19.42 31.73 -7.57
CA GLN A 23 19.65 30.63 -8.53
C GLN A 23 20.24 29.34 -7.94
N GLY A 24 19.53 28.22 -8.20
CA GLY A 24 20.10 26.87 -8.24
C GLY A 24 19.48 25.86 -7.27
N ASP A 25 18.74 24.92 -7.83
CA ASP A 25 18.74 23.46 -7.54
C ASP A 25 18.23 23.02 -6.14
N LEU A 26 17.09 22.34 -6.03
CA LEU A 26 16.92 20.92 -6.37
C LEU A 26 18.21 20.12 -6.20
N ASP A 27 18.61 19.87 -4.95
CA ASP A 27 19.31 18.63 -4.56
C ASP A 27 19.42 18.52 -3.04
N GLY A 28 19.24 17.31 -2.51
CA GLY A 28 19.78 16.96 -1.19
C GLY A 28 18.81 16.37 -0.15
N LEU A 29 17.97 15.40 -0.52
CA LEU A 29 17.65 14.33 0.44
C LEU A 29 18.88 13.41 0.51
N THR A 30 19.88 13.77 1.32
CA THR A 30 20.92 12.82 1.70
C THR A 30 20.38 11.86 2.77
N PRO A 31 20.60 10.55 2.62
CA PRO A 31 20.18 9.54 3.59
C PRO A 31 21.26 9.40 4.67
N ASP A 32 21.37 10.37 5.58
CA ASP A 32 22.15 10.13 6.81
C ASP A 32 21.62 10.97 7.98
N GLY A 33 20.34 10.77 8.26
CA GLY A 33 19.75 11.08 9.56
C GLY A 33 19.75 9.81 10.40
N ARG A 34 20.90 9.42 10.98
CA ARG A 34 20.92 8.47 12.10
C ARG A 34 20.19 9.11 13.28
N LYS A 35 18.86 9.06 13.25
CA LYS A 35 18.06 9.12 14.46
C LYS A 35 18.49 7.93 15.31
N ALA A 36 18.69 8.19 16.60
CA ALA A 36 18.95 7.16 17.60
C ALA A 36 17.99 6.00 17.36
N LYS A 37 18.56 4.78 17.28
CA LYS A 37 17.83 3.52 17.25
C LYS A 37 16.98 3.52 18.52
N THR A 38 15.73 3.97 18.43
CA THR A 38 14.70 3.58 19.38
C THR A 38 14.83 2.07 19.47
N GLU A 39 14.96 1.53 20.68
CA GLU A 39 14.98 0.09 20.89
C GLU A 39 13.78 -0.46 20.13
N GLY A 40 14.05 -1.09 18.98
CA GLY A 40 13.00 -1.54 18.08
C GLY A 40 12.09 -2.43 18.88
N MET A 41 10.78 -2.32 18.65
CA MET A 41 9.80 -3.14 19.32
C MET A 41 10.24 -4.60 19.17
N GLY A 42 10.69 -5.24 20.25
CA GLY A 42 11.45 -6.50 20.23
C GLY A 42 10.62 -7.74 19.89
N CYS A 43 9.64 -7.60 18.99
CA CYS A 43 8.82 -8.70 18.51
C CYS A 43 9.66 -9.63 17.62
N ASN A 44 9.23 -10.90 17.50
CA ASN A 44 9.98 -11.96 16.84
C ASN A 44 9.75 -12.00 15.31
N CYS A 45 9.85 -10.86 14.61
CA CYS A 45 9.82 -10.89 13.14
C CYS A 45 11.08 -11.56 12.61
N THR A 46 10.89 -12.53 11.71
CA THR A 46 11.98 -13.21 11.01
C THR A 46 11.81 -13.00 9.52
N GLU A 47 12.88 -12.55 8.88
CA GLU A 47 12.91 -12.41 7.43
C GLU A 47 12.77 -13.77 6.75
N SER A 48 12.01 -13.82 5.64
CA SER A 48 11.91 -15.05 4.86
C SER A 48 13.28 -15.41 4.28
N GLY A 49 13.72 -16.66 4.46
CA GLY A 49 14.93 -17.17 3.81
C GLY A 49 14.84 -17.22 2.28
N ARG A 50 13.67 -16.90 1.71
CA ARG A 50 13.43 -16.78 0.25
C ARG A 50 13.40 -15.34 -0.23
N LYS A 51 13.51 -14.37 0.67
CA LYS A 51 13.47 -12.95 0.34
C LYS A 51 14.66 -12.52 -0.50
N ILE A 52 14.38 -11.79 -1.57
CA ILE A 52 15.38 -11.07 -2.37
C ILE A 52 15.44 -9.64 -1.82
N THR A 53 16.65 -9.11 -1.63
CA THR A 53 16.87 -7.77 -1.04
C THR A 53 17.76 -6.89 -1.93
N GLY A 54 17.85 -5.61 -1.58
CA GLY A 54 18.75 -4.66 -2.23
C GLY A 54 18.35 -4.32 -3.66
N THR A 55 19.34 -3.97 -4.49
CA THR A 55 19.14 -3.46 -5.85
C THR A 55 18.42 -4.43 -6.78
N GLN A 56 18.60 -5.74 -6.58
CA GLN A 56 17.89 -6.76 -7.37
C GLN A 56 16.38 -6.73 -7.09
N ALA A 57 15.99 -6.66 -5.80
CA ALA A 57 14.59 -6.60 -5.41
C ALA A 57 13.95 -5.30 -5.89
N GLU A 58 14.66 -4.18 -5.75
CA GLU A 58 14.21 -2.86 -6.21
C GLU A 58 14.01 -2.82 -7.73
N ALA A 59 14.94 -3.39 -8.51
CA ALA A 59 14.82 -3.44 -9.97
C ALA A 59 13.59 -4.24 -10.42
N LEU A 60 13.35 -5.41 -9.82
CA LEU A 60 12.16 -6.22 -10.08
C LEU A 60 10.88 -5.46 -9.67
N ALA A 61 10.86 -4.89 -8.47
CA ALA A 61 9.69 -4.17 -7.97
C ALA A 61 9.36 -2.93 -8.81
N LYS A 62 10.36 -2.19 -9.30
CA LYS A 62 10.15 -1.05 -10.20
C LYS A 62 9.65 -1.47 -11.58
N ALA A 63 10.20 -2.56 -12.14
CA ALA A 63 9.85 -3.03 -13.48
C ALA A 63 8.39 -3.47 -13.60
N PHE A 64 7.82 -4.03 -12.53
CA PHE A 64 6.47 -4.59 -12.51
C PHE A 64 5.48 -3.83 -11.62
N ALA A 65 5.85 -2.66 -11.10
CA ALA A 65 4.99 -1.94 -10.16
C ALA A 65 3.65 -1.56 -10.80
N PRO A 66 2.53 -1.80 -10.11
CA PRO A 66 1.19 -1.60 -10.67
C PRO A 66 0.83 -0.12 -10.85
N LEU A 67 -0.16 0.13 -11.69
CA LEU A 67 -0.93 1.38 -11.72
C LEU A 67 -2.19 1.18 -10.89
N LEU A 68 -2.37 1.93 -9.81
CA LEU A 68 -3.64 1.92 -9.09
C LEU A 68 -4.65 2.85 -9.77
N LYS A 69 -5.90 2.42 -9.86
CA LYS A 69 -7.02 3.17 -10.42
C LYS A 69 -8.14 3.22 -9.39
N PHE A 70 -8.32 4.38 -8.77
CA PHE A 70 -9.33 4.59 -7.74
C PHE A 70 -10.68 4.96 -8.36
N ASP A 71 -11.74 4.77 -7.60
CA ASP A 71 -13.02 5.37 -7.95
C ASP A 71 -12.90 6.90 -7.99
N GLN A 72 -13.56 7.55 -8.94
CA GLN A 72 -13.55 9.03 -9.05
C GLN A 72 -14.13 9.74 -7.81
N ALA A 73 -14.85 9.01 -6.96
CA ALA A 73 -15.37 9.48 -5.70
C ALA A 73 -14.82 8.65 -4.51
N SER A 74 -13.56 8.19 -4.61
CA SER A 74 -12.87 7.49 -3.53
C SER A 74 -12.94 8.31 -2.23
N PRO A 75 -13.44 7.72 -1.13
CA PRO A 75 -13.55 8.41 0.15
C PRO A 75 -12.20 8.53 0.85
N ASP A 76 -11.18 7.79 0.45
CA ASP A 76 -9.85 7.82 1.02
C ASP A 76 -8.84 7.15 0.08
N TYR A 77 -7.58 7.15 0.53
CA TYR A 77 -6.44 6.55 -0.17
C TYR A 77 -5.57 5.80 0.85
N PRO A 78 -4.70 4.90 0.39
CA PRO A 78 -3.68 4.31 1.24
C PRO A 78 -2.86 5.38 1.97
N THR A 79 -2.23 4.98 3.06
CA THR A 79 -1.29 5.81 3.80
C THR A 79 -0.03 5.03 4.16
N SER A 80 0.87 5.64 4.91
CA SER A 80 2.06 4.97 5.41
C SER A 80 1.77 4.16 6.68
N VAL A 81 2.51 3.07 6.89
CA VAL A 81 2.48 2.32 8.15
C VAL A 81 2.81 3.22 9.35
N MET A 82 3.62 4.26 9.17
CA MET A 82 3.94 5.22 10.24
C MET A 82 2.71 6.09 10.60
N ASP A 83 1.93 6.53 9.61
CA ASP A 83 0.68 7.25 9.87
C ASP A 83 -0.36 6.35 10.54
N VAL A 84 -0.45 5.07 10.15
CA VAL A 84 -1.25 4.07 10.88
C VAL A 84 -0.76 3.94 12.33
N TRP A 85 0.55 3.88 12.54
CA TRP A 85 1.15 3.77 13.88
C TRP A 85 0.81 4.97 14.76
N ASN A 86 0.93 6.18 14.22
CA ASN A 86 0.63 7.42 14.94
C ASN A 86 -0.87 7.58 15.22
N ALA A 87 -1.74 7.01 14.39
CA ALA A 87 -3.17 7.00 14.58
C ALA A 87 -3.66 5.92 15.58
N THR A 88 -2.74 5.07 16.06
CA THR A 88 -3.03 3.93 16.94
C THR A 88 -2.74 4.28 18.39
N SER A 89 -3.57 3.77 19.31
CA SER A 89 -3.33 3.88 20.76
C SER A 89 -1.95 3.31 21.11
N PRO A 90 -1.03 4.10 21.68
CA PRO A 90 0.30 3.60 22.07
C PRO A 90 0.23 2.42 23.05
N ALA A 91 -0.78 2.39 23.92
CA ALA A 91 -0.99 1.30 24.87
C ALA A 91 -1.38 -0.04 24.21
N SER A 92 -1.85 0.00 22.96
CA SER A 92 -2.21 -1.22 22.19
C SER A 92 -1.02 -1.80 21.40
N ILE A 93 0.08 -1.06 21.32
CA ILE A 93 1.30 -1.44 20.60
C ILE A 93 2.16 -2.30 21.53
N VAL A 94 1.75 -3.56 21.66
CA VAL A 94 2.43 -4.58 22.49
C VAL A 94 2.55 -5.85 21.67
N CYS A 95 3.72 -6.51 21.66
CA CYS A 95 3.90 -7.77 20.93
C CYS A 95 2.82 -8.79 21.32
N GLY A 96 2.25 -9.49 20.33
CA GLY A 96 1.12 -10.40 20.48
C GLY A 96 -0.23 -9.72 20.73
N GLY A 97 -0.29 -8.39 20.88
CA GLY A 97 -1.49 -7.61 21.13
C GLY A 97 -2.38 -7.40 19.91
N LYS A 98 -3.37 -6.51 20.04
CA LYS A 98 -4.26 -6.06 18.97
C LYS A 98 -4.22 -4.53 18.94
N LEU A 99 -3.87 -3.95 17.80
CA LEU A 99 -3.87 -2.50 17.59
C LEU A 99 -5.29 -1.94 17.76
N VAL A 100 -5.39 -0.76 18.39
CA VAL A 100 -6.64 -0.04 18.59
C VAL A 100 -6.51 1.35 17.97
N LEU A 101 -7.29 1.60 16.92
CA LEU A 101 -7.27 2.87 16.19
C LEU A 101 -7.92 3.97 17.03
N THR A 102 -7.23 5.10 17.15
CA THR A 102 -7.69 6.26 17.92
C THR A 102 -7.97 7.48 17.05
N ASP A 103 -7.31 7.59 15.90
CA ASP A 103 -7.58 8.61 14.91
C ASP A 103 -8.11 7.96 13.62
N ARG A 104 -9.38 8.24 13.32
CA ARG A 104 -10.09 7.73 12.13
C ARG A 104 -10.07 8.71 10.95
N THR A 105 -9.22 9.73 11.00
CA THR A 105 -9.14 10.71 9.91
C THR A 105 -8.67 10.05 8.62
N ALA A 106 -9.59 9.93 7.67
CA ALA A 106 -9.36 9.35 6.34
C ALA A 106 -8.23 10.10 5.58
N PRO A 107 -7.18 9.40 5.12
CA PRO A 107 -6.16 9.98 4.25
C PRO A 107 -6.77 10.46 2.93
N ARG A 108 -6.45 11.68 2.50
CA ARG A 108 -7.00 12.31 1.26
C ARG A 108 -5.96 12.55 0.18
N SER A 109 -4.70 12.17 0.43
CA SER A 109 -3.58 12.37 -0.48
C SER A 109 -3.36 11.13 -1.35
N MET A 110 -3.19 11.31 -2.66
CA MET A 110 -2.70 10.25 -3.56
C MET A 110 -1.18 10.04 -3.50
N ASN A 111 -0.48 10.75 -2.61
CA ASN A 111 0.93 10.49 -2.32
C ASN A 111 1.04 9.57 -1.10
N PHE A 112 1.21 8.28 -1.37
CA PHE A 112 1.34 7.24 -0.36
C PHE A 112 2.40 6.20 -0.80
N PRO A 113 3.02 5.49 0.16
CA PRO A 113 3.95 4.42 -0.17
C PRO A 113 3.22 3.19 -0.70
N THR A 114 3.86 2.52 -1.66
CA THR A 114 3.54 1.14 -2.02
C THR A 114 4.62 0.26 -1.43
N TYR A 115 4.23 -0.60 -0.50
CA TYR A 115 5.17 -1.50 0.15
C TYR A 115 5.38 -2.74 -0.70
N TYR A 116 6.59 -3.30 -0.71
CA TYR A 116 6.84 -4.51 -1.47
C TYR A 116 7.74 -5.51 -0.78
N GLU A 117 7.56 -6.79 -1.11
CA GLU A 117 8.52 -7.85 -0.85
C GLU A 117 8.69 -8.71 -2.10
N VAL A 118 9.92 -9.17 -2.35
CA VAL A 118 10.22 -10.09 -3.44
C VAL A 118 10.67 -11.41 -2.85
N GLN A 119 10.07 -12.53 -3.25
CA GLN A 119 10.47 -13.86 -2.84
C GLN A 119 10.81 -14.76 -4.02
N SER A 120 11.85 -15.57 -3.90
CA SER A 120 12.19 -16.61 -4.86
C SER A 120 11.39 -17.88 -4.59
N ASN A 121 10.85 -18.51 -5.65
CA ASN A 121 10.30 -19.85 -5.54
C ASN A 121 11.43 -20.82 -5.11
N PRO A 122 11.21 -21.69 -4.11
CA PRO A 122 12.21 -22.65 -3.64
C PRO A 122 12.58 -23.71 -4.69
N ASN A 123 11.68 -24.03 -5.61
CA ASN A 123 11.84 -25.11 -6.59
C ASN A 123 12.24 -24.59 -7.99
N ASP A 124 12.12 -23.29 -8.23
CA ASP A 124 12.53 -22.65 -9.47
C ASP A 124 13.05 -21.23 -9.17
N PRO A 125 14.37 -21.02 -9.04
CA PRO A 125 14.91 -19.72 -8.68
C PRO A 125 14.65 -18.64 -9.74
N ASN A 126 14.24 -18.99 -10.97
CA ASN A 126 13.86 -18.00 -11.98
C ASN A 126 12.45 -17.47 -11.78
N LYS A 127 11.58 -18.20 -11.07
CA LYS A 127 10.25 -17.73 -10.68
C LYS A 127 10.34 -16.95 -9.38
N VAL A 128 9.97 -15.69 -9.44
CA VAL A 128 9.89 -14.81 -8.28
C VAL A 128 8.47 -14.29 -8.10
N PHE A 129 8.10 -13.99 -6.86
CA PHE A 129 6.82 -13.39 -6.49
C PHE A 129 7.11 -12.01 -5.94
N ILE A 130 6.50 -10.99 -6.54
CA ILE A 130 6.55 -9.61 -6.07
C ILE A 130 5.21 -9.30 -5.44
N ASP A 131 5.21 -9.06 -4.15
CA ASP A 131 4.01 -8.83 -3.34
C ASP A 131 3.94 -7.34 -2.98
N TYR A 132 2.95 -6.64 -3.52
CA TYR A 132 2.75 -5.20 -3.29
C TYR A 132 1.60 -4.98 -2.30
N TRP A 133 1.84 -4.20 -1.26
CA TRP A 133 0.90 -3.91 -0.19
C TRP A 133 0.54 -2.42 -0.10
N TRP A 134 -0.71 -2.17 0.26
CA TRP A 134 -1.26 -0.87 0.61
C TRP A 134 -1.97 -0.98 1.95
N VAL A 135 -1.85 0.07 2.77
CA VAL A 135 -2.43 0.10 4.11
C VAL A 135 -3.36 1.29 4.23
N TYR A 136 -4.54 1.07 4.78
CA TYR A 136 -5.51 2.12 5.09
C TYR A 136 -5.74 2.16 6.59
N LYS A 137 -6.14 3.33 7.09
CA LYS A 137 -6.53 3.45 8.50
C LYS A 137 -7.82 2.70 8.79
N ARG A 138 -8.75 2.63 7.84
CA ARG A 138 -10.09 2.09 8.07
C ARG A 138 -10.76 1.70 6.75
N GLN A 139 -11.48 0.59 6.77
CA GLN A 139 -12.54 0.29 5.80
C GLN A 139 -13.84 0.88 6.34
N GLU A 140 -14.50 1.73 5.55
CA GLU A 140 -15.78 2.31 5.97
C GLU A 140 -16.93 1.29 5.89
N ASN A 141 -18.03 1.61 6.59
CA ASN A 141 -19.18 0.73 6.58
C ASN A 141 -19.77 0.60 5.18
N CYS A 142 -20.02 -0.64 4.80
CA CYS A 142 -20.55 -1.03 3.50
C CYS A 142 -22.04 -0.70 3.40
N PHE A 143 -22.76 -1.04 4.45
CA PHE A 143 -24.19 -0.78 4.59
C PHE A 143 -24.53 -0.62 6.06
N ALA A 144 -25.13 0.51 6.41
CA ALA A 144 -25.44 0.88 7.79
C ALA A 144 -24.20 0.77 8.71
N ASP A 145 -24.21 -0.16 9.66
CA ASP A 145 -23.13 -0.43 10.63
C ASP A 145 -22.29 -1.67 10.29
N GLN A 146 -22.49 -2.27 9.11
CA GLN A 146 -21.87 -3.53 8.74
C GLN A 146 -20.68 -3.37 7.79
N GLY A 147 -19.72 -4.27 7.96
CA GLY A 147 -18.57 -4.46 7.06
C GLY A 147 -17.43 -3.48 7.24
N GLY A 148 -17.58 -2.39 7.99
CA GLY A 148 -16.46 -1.51 8.32
C GLY A 148 -15.58 -2.08 9.42
N HIS A 149 -14.28 -1.84 9.34
CA HIS A 149 -13.32 -2.24 10.38
C HIS A 149 -12.12 -1.29 10.41
N ASP A 150 -11.49 -1.22 11.59
CA ASP A 150 -10.25 -0.47 11.76
C ASP A 150 -9.09 -1.24 11.13
N TYR A 151 -8.22 -0.48 10.48
CA TYR A 151 -7.14 -0.92 9.61
C TYR A 151 -7.65 -1.67 8.39
N ASP A 152 -6.99 -1.48 7.26
CA ASP A 152 -7.23 -2.30 6.09
C ASP A 152 -5.91 -2.57 5.37
N LEU A 153 -5.75 -3.80 4.89
CA LEU A 153 -4.47 -4.32 4.41
C LEU A 153 -4.70 -5.05 3.10
N GLU A 154 -4.41 -4.34 2.01
CA GLU A 154 -4.70 -4.78 0.65
C GLU A 154 -3.42 -5.11 -0.09
N HIS A 155 -3.45 -6.15 -0.93
CA HIS A 155 -2.26 -6.55 -1.67
C HIS A 155 -2.53 -7.25 -3.00
N THR A 156 -1.50 -7.27 -3.84
CA THR A 156 -1.50 -7.98 -5.12
C THR A 156 -0.12 -8.60 -5.34
N VAL A 157 -0.11 -9.84 -5.83
CA VAL A 157 1.12 -10.59 -6.09
C VAL A 157 1.31 -10.78 -7.59
N ILE A 158 2.48 -10.41 -8.10
CA ILE A 158 2.88 -10.65 -9.48
C ILE A 158 3.94 -11.75 -9.49
N GLN A 159 3.68 -12.83 -10.24
CA GLN A 159 4.67 -13.86 -10.51
C GLN A 159 5.46 -13.47 -11.76
N VAL A 160 6.79 -13.53 -11.68
CA VAL A 160 7.69 -13.09 -12.75
C VAL A 160 8.74 -14.17 -13.02
N ASN A 161 9.05 -14.38 -14.30
CA ASN A 161 10.28 -15.05 -14.71
C ASN A 161 11.41 -14.01 -14.78
N LYS A 162 12.32 -14.04 -13.82
CA LYS A 162 13.40 -13.04 -13.73
C LYS A 162 14.46 -13.19 -14.82
N ALA A 163 14.58 -14.36 -15.46
CA ALA A 163 15.52 -14.58 -16.55
C ALA A 163 15.04 -13.93 -17.85
N THR A 164 13.74 -13.99 -18.13
CA THR A 164 13.14 -13.36 -19.32
C THR A 164 12.59 -11.97 -19.07
N GLN A 165 12.51 -11.53 -17.80
CA GLN A 165 11.87 -10.27 -17.39
C GLN A 165 10.42 -10.18 -17.88
N GLN A 166 9.69 -11.29 -17.76
CA GLN A 166 8.28 -11.38 -18.16
C GLN A 166 7.42 -11.80 -16.96
N ALA A 167 6.28 -11.14 -16.80
CA ALA A 167 5.26 -11.58 -15.85
C ALA A 167 4.56 -12.86 -16.36
N ILE A 168 4.27 -13.77 -15.45
CA ILE A 168 3.58 -15.04 -15.68
C ILE A 168 2.10 -14.88 -15.32
N SER A 169 1.84 -14.40 -14.11
CA SER A 169 0.49 -14.23 -13.57
C SER A 169 0.38 -13.04 -12.62
N VAL A 170 -0.84 -12.58 -12.42
CA VAL A 170 -1.19 -11.59 -11.38
C VAL A 170 -2.28 -12.18 -10.50
N THR A 171 -2.06 -12.18 -9.19
CA THR A 171 -3.02 -12.64 -8.18
C THR A 171 -3.53 -11.46 -7.39
N TYR A 172 -4.84 -11.26 -7.46
CA TYR A 172 -5.55 -10.20 -6.76
C TYR A 172 -6.13 -10.76 -5.47
N PHE A 173 -5.84 -10.10 -4.35
CA PHE A 173 -6.39 -10.46 -3.05
C PHE A 173 -7.46 -9.46 -2.65
N GLN A 174 -8.48 -9.99 -1.99
CA GLN A 174 -9.57 -9.19 -1.45
C GLN A 174 -10.26 -9.97 -0.34
N HIS A 175 -10.53 -9.31 0.78
CA HIS A 175 -11.04 -9.98 1.97
C HIS A 175 -10.13 -11.18 2.32
N ALA A 176 -10.68 -12.39 2.48
CA ALA A 176 -9.88 -13.61 2.62
C ALA A 176 -9.87 -14.52 1.36
N GLY A 177 -10.37 -14.00 0.23
CA GLY A 177 -10.35 -14.67 -1.08
C GLY A 177 -9.28 -14.11 -2.02
N TRP A 178 -9.06 -14.81 -3.13
CA TRP A 178 -8.17 -14.33 -4.19
C TRP A 178 -8.43 -15.05 -5.52
N TYR A 179 -7.91 -14.46 -6.59
CA TYR A 179 -7.93 -15.07 -7.92
C TYR A 179 -6.74 -14.67 -8.75
N THR A 180 -6.28 -15.61 -9.59
CA THR A 180 -5.12 -15.42 -10.45
C THR A 180 -5.54 -15.26 -11.91
N LYS A 181 -5.00 -14.23 -12.56
CA LYS A 181 -5.15 -13.93 -13.99
C LYS A 181 -3.84 -14.18 -14.74
N LYS A 182 -3.93 -14.56 -16.02
CA LYS A 182 -2.76 -14.64 -16.90
C LYS A 182 -2.20 -13.24 -17.11
N ALA A 183 -0.89 -13.06 -16.95
CA ALA A 183 -0.28 -11.73 -17.04
C ALA A 183 -0.55 -11.06 -18.41
N ASN A 184 -0.46 -11.81 -19.50
CA ASN A 184 -0.73 -11.30 -20.85
C ASN A 184 -2.20 -10.85 -21.10
N ALA A 185 -3.12 -11.18 -20.19
CA ALA A 185 -4.52 -10.76 -20.30
C ALA A 185 -4.82 -9.45 -19.55
N VAL A 186 -3.98 -9.08 -18.57
CA VAL A 186 -4.24 -7.97 -17.64
C VAL A 186 -3.12 -6.94 -17.55
N MET A 187 -1.95 -7.25 -18.13
CA MET A 187 -0.78 -6.37 -18.13
C MET A 187 -0.57 -5.75 -19.50
N ASP A 188 -0.22 -4.47 -19.49
CA ASP A 188 0.27 -3.74 -20.65
C ASP A 188 1.66 -3.20 -20.34
N ASN A 189 2.63 -3.47 -21.21
CA ASN A 189 4.04 -3.05 -21.02
C ASN A 189 4.60 -3.38 -19.62
N ASN A 190 4.44 -4.63 -19.16
CA ASN A 190 4.85 -5.09 -17.82
C ASN A 190 4.21 -4.34 -16.65
N ARG A 191 3.14 -3.58 -16.88
CA ARG A 191 2.38 -2.88 -15.84
C ARG A 191 0.97 -3.43 -15.78
N VAL A 192 0.55 -3.84 -14.60
CA VAL A 192 -0.85 -4.20 -14.34
C VAL A 192 -1.62 -2.97 -13.88
N ALA A 193 -2.84 -2.82 -14.39
CA ALA A 193 -3.80 -1.86 -13.83
C ALA A 193 -4.61 -2.56 -12.73
N ILE A 194 -4.52 -2.05 -11.51
CA ILE A 194 -5.32 -2.52 -10.38
C ILE A 194 -6.42 -1.49 -10.15
N PHE A 195 -7.67 -1.90 -10.38
CA PHE A 195 -8.82 -1.12 -9.98
C PHE A 195 -9.04 -1.35 -8.49
N VAL A 196 -9.13 -0.28 -7.73
CA VAL A 196 -9.30 -0.35 -6.27
C VAL A 196 -10.78 -0.16 -5.95
N GLY A 197 -11.31 -1.05 -5.11
CA GLY A 197 -12.65 -0.92 -4.56
C GLY A 197 -12.83 0.40 -3.80
N LYS A 198 -13.96 1.07 -4.01
CA LYS A 198 -14.24 2.37 -3.40
C LYS A 198 -14.35 2.30 -1.88
N ILE A 199 -14.94 1.23 -1.34
CA ILE A 199 -15.25 1.15 0.10
C ILE A 199 -14.42 0.07 0.78
N ALA A 200 -14.36 -1.11 0.18
CA ALA A 200 -13.67 -2.27 0.73
C ALA A 200 -12.23 -2.42 0.25
N HIS A 201 -11.74 -1.46 -0.55
CA HIS A 201 -10.36 -1.34 -1.04
C HIS A 201 -9.76 -2.54 -1.78
N GLY A 202 -10.54 -3.59 -2.02
CA GLY A 202 -10.11 -4.78 -2.73
C GLY A 202 -9.43 -4.47 -4.05
N SER A 203 -8.47 -5.30 -4.41
CA SER A 203 -7.74 -5.17 -5.67
C SER A 203 -8.43 -5.94 -6.80
N TYR A 204 -8.62 -5.29 -7.95
CA TYR A 204 -9.32 -5.90 -9.09
C TYR A 204 -8.62 -5.72 -10.42
N HIS A 205 -8.80 -6.70 -11.31
CA HIS A 205 -8.33 -6.63 -12.70
C HIS A 205 -9.22 -5.77 -13.62
N ASN A 206 -10.44 -5.43 -13.19
CA ASN A 206 -11.46 -4.80 -14.03
C ASN A 206 -12.18 -3.65 -13.34
N ARG A 207 -12.81 -2.79 -14.16
CA ARG A 207 -13.72 -1.73 -13.72
C ARG A 207 -15.06 -2.31 -13.27
N ASN A 208 -15.74 -1.64 -12.35
CA ASN A 208 -17.16 -1.87 -12.08
C ASN A 208 -17.89 -0.53 -11.90
N THR A 209 -18.93 -0.31 -12.71
CA THR A 209 -19.78 0.88 -12.68
C THR A 209 -21.20 0.60 -12.22
N ILE A 210 -21.47 -0.60 -11.69
CA ILE A 210 -22.79 -0.96 -11.18
C ILE A 210 -22.61 -1.66 -9.84
N SER A 211 -23.24 -1.11 -8.81
CA SER A 211 -23.39 -1.76 -7.52
C SER A 211 -24.82 -1.55 -7.04
N PHE A 212 -25.35 -2.52 -6.30
CA PHE A 212 -26.66 -2.42 -5.66
C PHE A 212 -26.50 -1.94 -4.22
N PRO A 213 -27.47 -1.20 -3.64
CA PRO A 213 -27.45 -0.86 -2.23
C PRO A 213 -27.24 -2.12 -1.37
N GLY A 214 -26.24 -2.11 -0.48
CA GLY A 214 -25.86 -3.28 0.32
C GLY A 214 -24.73 -4.15 -0.23
N TYR A 215 -24.26 -3.90 -1.46
CA TYR A 215 -23.25 -4.74 -2.14
C TYR A 215 -21.88 -4.06 -2.28
N SER A 216 -21.72 -2.84 -1.78
CA SER A 216 -20.50 -2.02 -1.87
C SER A 216 -19.24 -2.66 -1.26
N CYS A 217 -19.36 -3.68 -0.42
CA CYS A 217 -18.22 -4.48 0.05
C CYS A 217 -18.33 -5.96 -0.29
N SER A 218 -19.36 -6.36 -1.04
CA SER A 218 -19.38 -7.70 -1.60
C SER A 218 -18.18 -7.88 -2.52
N TYR A 219 -17.72 -9.12 -2.66
CA TYR A 219 -16.49 -9.42 -3.39
C TYR A 219 -16.47 -8.75 -4.76
N TRP A 220 -17.54 -8.83 -5.55
CA TRP A 220 -17.57 -8.22 -6.89
C TRP A 220 -18.32 -6.88 -6.98
N GLY A 221 -19.10 -6.54 -5.96
CA GLY A 221 -19.99 -5.38 -5.97
C GLY A 221 -19.35 -4.08 -5.50
N ASP A 222 -18.09 -4.08 -5.04
CA ASP A 222 -17.42 -2.82 -4.73
C ASP A 222 -17.21 -1.99 -6.00
N TYR A 223 -17.57 -0.72 -5.90
CA TYR A 223 -17.60 0.19 -7.03
C TYR A 223 -16.19 0.66 -7.34
N ARG A 224 -15.82 0.72 -8.63
CA ARG A 224 -14.46 1.10 -9.05
C ARG A 224 -14.53 1.74 -10.43
N ASN A 225 -14.92 3.01 -10.44
CA ASN A 225 -15.20 3.79 -11.61
C ASN A 225 -14.30 5.04 -11.69
N PRO A 226 -13.02 4.87 -12.09
CA PRO A 226 -12.15 6.01 -12.36
C PRO A 226 -12.66 6.85 -13.53
N ASN A 227 -12.32 8.13 -13.50
CA ASN A 227 -12.62 9.15 -14.50
C ASN A 227 -11.32 9.75 -15.08
N GLY A 228 -10.48 8.85 -15.58
CA GLY A 228 -9.21 9.17 -16.25
C GLY A 228 -8.03 9.34 -15.29
N ASP A 229 -6.97 9.94 -15.80
CA ASP A 229 -5.64 9.94 -15.17
C ASP A 229 -5.58 10.63 -13.81
N LYS A 230 -6.53 11.51 -13.50
CA LYS A 230 -6.64 12.17 -12.20
C LYS A 230 -6.92 11.20 -11.05
N ASP A 231 -7.48 10.03 -11.34
CA ASP A 231 -7.81 8.99 -10.37
C ASP A 231 -6.79 7.84 -10.38
N TYR A 232 -5.67 8.02 -11.11
CA TYR A 232 -4.62 7.02 -11.27
C TYR A 232 -3.39 7.37 -10.45
N VAL A 233 -2.79 6.37 -9.82
CA VAL A 233 -1.56 6.52 -9.04
C VAL A 233 -0.50 5.55 -9.55
N GLN A 234 0.62 6.10 -10.01
CA GLN A 234 1.80 5.31 -10.36
C GLN A 234 2.56 4.91 -9.08
N THR A 235 2.54 3.63 -8.75
CA THR A 235 3.17 3.12 -7.52
C THR A 235 4.70 3.12 -7.58
N THR A 236 5.28 3.14 -8.78
CA THR A 236 6.73 3.21 -9.03
C THR A 236 7.43 4.38 -8.33
N ASN A 237 6.69 5.46 -8.05
CA ASN A 237 7.24 6.71 -7.52
C ASN A 237 7.54 6.66 -6.02
N ASN A 238 6.99 5.68 -5.29
CA ASN A 238 7.12 5.58 -3.84
C ASN A 238 7.12 4.11 -3.38
N LEU A 239 8.09 3.34 -3.89
CA LEU A 239 8.28 1.95 -3.50
C LEU A 239 9.12 1.84 -2.22
N VAL A 240 8.61 1.09 -1.24
CA VAL A 240 9.29 0.86 0.04
C VAL A 240 9.40 -0.64 0.30
N GLN A 241 10.63 -1.17 0.35
CA GLN A 241 10.81 -2.58 0.66
C GLN A 241 10.40 -2.86 2.12
N MET A 242 9.50 -3.82 2.32
CA MET A 242 9.14 -4.29 3.66
C MET A 242 10.35 -4.93 4.32
N SER A 243 10.50 -4.74 5.64
CA SER A 243 11.61 -5.30 6.41
C SER A 243 11.23 -5.45 7.88
N CYS A 244 11.67 -6.51 8.53
CA CYS A 244 11.56 -6.70 9.98
C CYS A 244 12.33 -5.61 10.76
N SER A 245 13.23 -4.85 10.11
CA SER A 245 13.88 -3.69 10.71
C SER A 245 12.98 -2.46 10.84
N ILE A 246 11.79 -2.48 10.24
CA ILE A 246 10.80 -1.41 10.35
C ILE A 246 9.82 -1.83 11.45
N ASP A 247 9.76 -1.06 12.53
CA ASP A 247 8.99 -1.41 13.74
C ASP A 247 7.55 -1.80 13.43
N GLN A 248 6.88 -1.08 12.53
CA GLN A 248 5.50 -1.36 12.15
C GLN A 248 5.35 -2.75 11.51
N PHE A 249 6.28 -3.12 10.62
CA PHE A 249 6.27 -4.46 10.02
C PHE A 249 6.77 -5.54 10.97
N ASN A 250 7.52 -5.17 12.01
CA ASN A 250 7.94 -6.06 13.08
C ASN A 250 6.81 -6.41 14.07
N PHE A 251 5.68 -5.69 14.04
CA PHE A 251 4.55 -5.98 14.91
C PHE A 251 3.92 -7.35 14.66
N ASP A 252 4.09 -8.28 15.60
CA ASP A 252 3.59 -9.66 15.52
C ASP A 252 2.14 -9.84 16.01
N GLY A 253 1.50 -8.76 16.48
CA GLY A 253 0.11 -8.71 16.88
C GLY A 253 -0.88 -8.56 15.72
N ASN A 254 -2.15 -8.36 16.06
CA ASN A 254 -3.22 -8.12 15.08
C ASN A 254 -3.38 -6.63 14.79
N TRP A 255 -3.42 -6.26 13.52
CA TRP A 255 -3.80 -4.95 13.01
C TRP A 255 -5.33 -4.86 12.99
N GLY A 256 -5.93 -4.63 14.16
CA GLY A 256 -7.39 -4.68 14.32
C GLY A 256 -7.95 -6.08 14.08
N ASP A 257 -9.12 -6.14 13.45
CA ASP A 257 -9.82 -7.38 13.09
C ASP A 257 -9.38 -8.03 11.75
N PRO A 258 -8.78 -7.31 10.79
CA PRO A 258 -8.13 -7.92 9.62
C PRO A 258 -7.03 -8.96 9.94
N GLY A 259 -6.52 -8.96 11.17
CA GLY A 259 -5.55 -9.95 11.63
C GLY A 259 -4.10 -9.47 11.50
N LYS A 260 -3.18 -10.38 11.20
CA LYS A 260 -1.74 -10.08 11.23
C LYS A 260 -1.31 -9.12 10.11
N GLY A 261 -0.25 -8.35 10.38
CA GLY A 261 0.41 -7.51 9.37
C GLY A 261 1.15 -8.31 8.28
N PRO A 262 1.61 -7.66 7.20
CA PRO A 262 2.14 -8.32 6.02
C PRO A 262 3.24 -9.36 6.28
N LEU A 263 4.24 -9.04 7.10
CA LEU A 263 5.36 -9.94 7.38
C LEU A 263 5.04 -11.13 8.31
N PHE A 264 3.82 -11.19 8.86
CA PHE A 264 3.33 -12.28 9.70
C PHE A 264 2.23 -13.10 9.03
N ARG A 265 1.89 -12.80 7.77
CA ARG A 265 1.03 -13.64 6.93
C ARG A 265 1.85 -14.72 6.23
N ASP A 266 1.20 -15.81 5.80
CA ASP A 266 1.84 -16.75 4.88
C ASP A 266 2.13 -16.04 3.55
N ARG A 267 3.38 -16.19 3.09
CA ARG A 267 3.90 -15.57 1.87
C ARG A 267 4.53 -16.61 0.95
N ALA A 268 4.33 -17.90 1.23
CA ALA A 268 4.71 -19.01 0.38
C ALA A 268 3.73 -19.14 -0.80
N TYR A 269 3.58 -18.08 -1.60
CA TYR A 269 2.60 -17.98 -2.69
C TYR A 269 2.71 -19.11 -3.71
N TRP A 270 3.88 -19.75 -3.82
CA TRP A 270 4.06 -20.95 -4.64
C TRP A 270 3.18 -22.14 -4.22
N ASN A 271 2.76 -22.21 -2.96
CA ASN A 271 1.87 -23.24 -2.42
C ASN A 271 0.39 -22.86 -2.50
N TYR A 272 0.06 -21.64 -2.93
CA TYR A 272 -1.33 -21.19 -2.97
C TYR A 272 -1.99 -21.82 -4.19
N LYS A 273 -3.26 -22.20 -4.02
CA LYS A 273 -4.14 -22.44 -5.17
C LYS A 273 -4.30 -21.14 -5.96
N THR A 274 -4.55 -21.25 -7.25
CA THR A 274 -4.81 -20.12 -8.17
C THR A 274 -6.03 -19.28 -7.82
N CYS A 275 -6.92 -19.80 -6.98
CA CYS A 275 -8.03 -19.04 -6.43
C CYS A 275 -8.43 -19.57 -5.05
N ARG A 276 -9.17 -18.75 -4.33
CA ARG A 276 -9.88 -19.16 -3.11
C ARG A 276 -11.20 -18.42 -2.98
N GLY A 277 -12.15 -19.19 -2.47
CA GLY A 277 -13.40 -18.76 -1.86
C GLY A 277 -14.60 -19.16 -2.70
N THR A 278 -15.77 -18.69 -2.29
CA THR A 278 -17.06 -19.21 -2.71
C THR A 278 -18.07 -18.09 -2.91
N ASP A 279 -18.98 -18.28 -3.85
CA ASP A 279 -20.10 -17.40 -4.15
C ASP A 279 -20.97 -17.10 -2.92
N GLY A 280 -21.45 -15.87 -2.86
CA GLY A 280 -22.37 -15.40 -1.83
C GLY A 280 -22.38 -13.88 -1.73
N LEU A 281 -23.43 -13.34 -1.09
CA LEU A 281 -23.61 -11.89 -0.92
C LEU A 281 -22.42 -11.20 -0.24
N PHE A 282 -21.81 -11.89 0.73
CA PHE A 282 -20.57 -11.51 1.41
C PHE A 282 -19.49 -12.57 1.21
N GLY A 283 -19.60 -13.31 0.10
CA GLY A 283 -18.70 -14.39 -0.27
C GLY A 283 -17.31 -13.87 -0.60
N GLN A 284 -16.43 -14.80 -0.95
CA GLN A 284 -15.04 -14.54 -1.31
C GLN A 284 -14.76 -15.13 -2.68
N ASP A 285 -15.64 -14.90 -3.63
CA ASP A 285 -15.67 -15.61 -4.90
C ASP A 285 -14.53 -15.17 -5.85
N GLY A 286 -13.31 -15.53 -5.50
CA GLY A 286 -12.19 -15.39 -6.43
C GLY A 286 -12.25 -16.42 -7.55
N CYS A 287 -12.72 -17.64 -7.28
CA CYS A 287 -12.63 -18.72 -8.25
C CYS A 287 -13.45 -18.49 -9.52
N SER A 288 -14.55 -17.73 -9.49
CA SER A 288 -15.30 -17.38 -10.70
C SER A 288 -14.54 -16.50 -11.70
N ALA A 289 -13.49 -15.79 -11.26
CA ALA A 289 -12.72 -14.89 -12.11
C ALA A 289 -11.31 -15.36 -12.45
N SER A 290 -10.88 -16.51 -11.92
CA SER A 290 -9.53 -17.03 -12.22
C SER A 290 -9.42 -17.56 -13.65
N ASP A 291 -8.27 -17.31 -14.29
CA ASP A 291 -7.96 -17.85 -15.63
C ASP A 291 -7.37 -19.26 -15.60
N TYR A 292 -7.19 -19.82 -14.40
CA TYR A 292 -6.51 -21.09 -14.16
C TYR A 292 -7.42 -22.06 -13.40
N ASP A 293 -7.11 -23.35 -13.53
CA ASP A 293 -7.82 -24.40 -12.77
C ASP A 293 -7.67 -24.16 -11.26
N GLN A 294 -8.77 -24.25 -10.52
CA GLN A 294 -8.84 -23.98 -9.07
C GLN A 294 -7.96 -24.88 -8.20
N ASN A 295 -7.48 -26.02 -8.73
CA ASN A 295 -6.57 -26.93 -8.03
C ASN A 295 -5.11 -26.77 -8.46
N ALA A 296 -4.83 -25.97 -9.50
CA ALA A 296 -3.47 -25.62 -9.85
C ALA A 296 -2.83 -24.76 -8.75
N LEU A 297 -1.52 -24.91 -8.58
CA LEU A 297 -0.73 -24.08 -7.68
C LEU A 297 -0.08 -22.93 -8.46
N ILE A 298 -0.08 -21.72 -7.88
CA ILE A 298 0.52 -20.53 -8.52
C ILE A 298 2.01 -20.78 -8.80
N GLY A 299 2.72 -21.51 -7.95
CA GLY A 299 4.14 -21.85 -8.15
C GLY A 299 4.45 -22.68 -9.40
N ASN A 300 3.44 -23.38 -9.93
CA ASN A 300 3.59 -24.31 -11.06
C ASN A 300 3.15 -23.71 -12.40
N LEU A 301 2.61 -22.48 -12.40
CA LEU A 301 2.22 -21.76 -13.62
C LEU A 301 3.41 -21.41 -14.53
#